data_AF-A0A268JAI5-F1
#
_entry.id   AF-A0A268JAI5-F1
#
_cell.length_a   1.000
_cell.length_b   1.000
_cell.length_c   1.000
_cell.angle_alpha   90.00
_cell.angle_beta   90.00
_cell.angle_gamma   90.00
#
_symmetry.space_group_name_H-M   'P 1'
#
loop_
_entity.id
_entity.type
_entity.pdbx_description
1 polymer ?
#
loop_
_entity_poly.entity_id
_entity_poly.type
_entity_poly.pdbx_seq_one_letter_code
_entity_poly.pdbx_strand_id
1 'polypeptide(L)'
;MKGKSLIPLLLFTMMLTSCASPEASGGEQIDYEATKKMVVDILKTDDGKKAIQEVMSDDKMKETLVMDQKVVSDTIQQTLTSENATEFWKKTFSDEKFAQGIAKSMRTENEKLLKDLMKDPEYRGMMIEVFKEPEIQKEMADALKSKEYREHLQKVISETLESPLFKVKMQELLLKAAEETQKKEEEKGEEKEQ
;
A
#
# COMPACT_ATOMS: atom_id res chain seq x y z
N MET A 1 -44.74 89.06 -12.57
CA MET A 1 -46.07 89.70 -12.43
C MET A 1 -47.12 88.62 -12.19
N LYS A 2 -47.86 88.72 -11.07
CA LYS A 2 -49.26 88.26 -10.85
C LYS A 2 -49.54 86.77 -11.17
N GLY A 3 -49.86 85.88 -10.23
CA GLY A 3 -50.64 86.05 -9.00
C GLY A 3 -51.98 85.32 -9.15
N LYS A 4 -52.18 84.29 -8.31
CA LYS A 4 -53.46 83.74 -7.82
C LYS A 4 -54.39 83.03 -8.81
N SER A 5 -54.73 81.76 -8.52
CA SER A 5 -56.08 81.36 -8.01
C SER A 5 -56.21 79.83 -7.91
N LEU A 6 -57.17 79.38 -7.07
CA LEU A 6 -57.65 78.01 -6.78
C LEU A 6 -56.76 77.16 -5.84
N ILE A 7 -56.93 77.01 -4.52
CA ILE A 7 -58.07 77.22 -3.58
C ILE A 7 -59.39 76.72 -4.19
N PRO A 8 -59.52 75.39 -4.42
CA PRO A 8 -60.40 74.61 -3.55
C PRO A 8 -60.02 73.12 -3.40
N LEU A 9 -58.76 72.71 -3.64
CA LEU A 9 -58.36 71.29 -3.47
C LEU A 9 -57.99 70.92 -2.02
N LEU A 10 -57.88 71.91 -1.13
CA LEU A 10 -57.42 71.75 0.26
C LEU A 10 -58.57 71.52 1.26
N LEU A 11 -59.83 71.47 0.79
CA LEU A 11 -61.01 71.29 1.66
C LEU A 11 -61.58 69.86 1.65
N PHE A 12 -61.06 68.96 0.81
CA PHE A 12 -61.59 67.58 0.67
C PHE A 12 -60.81 66.53 1.46
N THR A 13 -59.68 66.89 2.07
CA THR A 13 -58.84 65.97 2.88
C THR A 13 -59.23 65.91 4.35
N MET A 14 -60.24 66.68 4.80
CA MET A 14 -60.66 66.74 6.20
C MET A 14 -61.74 65.71 6.61
N MET A 15 -62.16 64.80 5.73
CA MET A 15 -63.23 63.83 6.02
C MET A 15 -62.79 62.35 6.16
N LEU A 16 -61.49 62.07 6.32
CA LEU A 16 -61.00 60.69 6.54
C LEU A 16 -60.40 60.43 7.94
N THR A 17 -60.55 61.35 8.90
CA THR A 17 -60.16 61.11 10.30
C THR A 17 -61.37 60.69 11.14
N SER A 18 -61.86 59.47 10.95
CA SER A 18 -62.78 58.84 11.90
C SER A 18 -62.69 57.33 11.84
N CYS A 19 -61.70 56.78 12.51
CA CYS A 19 -61.83 55.49 13.17
C CYS A 19 -60.98 55.55 14.45
N ALA A 20 -61.64 55.88 15.56
CA ALA A 20 -61.09 55.74 16.88
C ALA A 20 -61.54 54.38 17.43
N SER A 21 -60.59 53.46 17.55
CA SER A 21 -60.61 52.34 18.50
C SER A 21 -59.34 52.45 19.33
N PRO A 22 -59.40 52.22 20.66
CA PRO A 22 -58.28 52.44 21.55
C PRO A 22 -57.25 51.31 21.39
N GLU A 23 -56.01 51.60 21.78
CA GLU A 23 -54.88 50.65 21.92
C GLU A 23 -54.15 50.30 20.61
N ALA A 24 -53.07 51.04 20.32
CA ALA A 24 -51.80 50.52 19.81
C ALA A 24 -50.86 51.70 19.45
N SER A 25 -50.41 52.43 20.47
CA SER A 25 -49.22 53.26 20.37
C SER A 25 -48.01 52.38 20.66
N GLY A 26 -47.39 51.83 19.62
CA GLY A 26 -46.19 51.03 19.74
C GLY A 26 -45.64 50.70 18.36
N GLY A 27 -44.74 51.55 17.85
CA GLY A 27 -43.82 51.13 16.82
C GLY A 27 -42.89 50.09 17.43
N GLU A 28 -43.28 48.82 17.41
CA GLU A 28 -42.39 47.71 17.75
C GLU A 28 -41.35 47.61 16.63
N GLN A 29 -40.19 48.22 16.88
CA GLN A 29 -38.96 47.52 16.56
C GLN A 29 -39.09 46.15 17.20
N ILE A 30 -39.39 45.15 16.38
CA ILE A 30 -39.20 43.75 16.74
C ILE A 30 -37.81 43.69 17.39
N ASP A 31 -37.79 43.44 18.70
CA ASP A 31 -36.57 43.39 19.48
C ASP A 31 -35.71 42.26 18.89
N TYR A 32 -34.64 42.66 18.22
CA TYR A 32 -33.75 41.74 17.51
C TYR A 32 -33.26 40.63 18.45
N GLU A 33 -33.08 40.92 19.74
CA GLU A 33 -32.71 39.92 20.74
C GLU A 33 -33.87 38.97 21.08
N ALA A 34 -35.11 39.46 21.10
CA ALA A 34 -36.29 38.60 21.27
C ALA A 34 -36.49 37.67 20.06
N THR A 35 -36.34 38.16 18.83
CA THR A 35 -36.41 37.32 17.62
C THR A 35 -35.25 36.35 17.53
N LYS A 36 -34.02 36.77 17.85
CA LYS A 36 -32.86 35.89 17.91
C LYS A 36 -33.05 34.76 18.93
N LYS A 37 -33.57 35.08 20.12
CA LYS A 37 -33.87 34.09 21.14
C LYS A 37 -34.96 33.11 20.67
N MET A 38 -36.02 33.64 20.06
CA MET A 38 -37.09 32.83 19.47
C MET A 38 -36.56 31.88 18.38
N VAL A 39 -35.70 32.35 17.46
CA VAL A 39 -35.11 31.52 16.40
C VAL A 39 -34.19 30.46 16.98
N VAL A 40 -33.35 30.80 17.98
CA VAL A 40 -32.48 29.84 18.66
C VAL A 40 -33.30 28.77 19.40
N ASP A 41 -34.40 29.16 20.02
CA ASP A 41 -35.28 28.24 20.73
C ASP A 41 -36.02 27.32 19.74
N ILE A 42 -36.49 27.84 18.59
CA ILE A 42 -37.08 27.06 17.48
C ILE A 42 -36.08 26.04 16.93
N LEU A 43 -34.81 26.42 16.73
CA LEU A 43 -33.78 25.47 16.26
C LEU A 43 -33.46 24.38 17.28
N LYS A 44 -33.66 24.66 18.58
CA LYS A 44 -33.43 23.70 19.66
C LYS A 44 -34.61 22.79 19.95
N THR A 45 -35.82 23.14 19.51
CA THR A 45 -37.00 22.28 19.67
C THR A 45 -36.84 20.99 18.88
N ASP A 46 -37.63 19.98 19.25
CA ASP A 46 -37.62 18.70 18.55
C ASP A 46 -38.06 18.84 17.10
N ASP A 47 -38.94 19.79 16.80
CA ASP A 47 -39.38 20.08 15.42
C ASP A 47 -38.26 20.76 14.61
N GLY A 48 -37.50 21.68 15.21
CA GLY A 48 -36.33 22.27 14.56
C GLY A 48 -35.24 21.25 14.26
N LYS A 49 -34.95 20.35 15.21
CA LYS A 49 -34.00 19.24 14.99
C LYS A 49 -34.48 18.26 13.93
N LYS A 50 -35.76 17.90 13.93
CA LYS A 50 -36.36 17.04 12.90
C LYS A 50 -36.31 17.67 11.52
N ALA A 51 -36.64 18.95 11.40
CA ALA A 51 -36.57 19.68 10.13
C ALA A 51 -35.13 19.72 9.58
N ILE A 52 -34.13 19.96 10.44
CA ILE A 52 -32.72 19.89 10.04
C ILE A 52 -32.34 18.46 9.64
N GLN A 53 -32.76 17.45 10.39
CA GLN A 53 -32.49 16.05 10.07
C GLN A 53 -33.12 15.62 8.74
N GLU A 54 -34.33 16.09 8.42
CA GLU A 54 -35.01 15.85 7.16
C GLU A 54 -34.27 16.51 5.99
N VAL A 55 -33.86 17.77 6.16
CA VAL A 55 -33.05 18.49 5.17
C VAL A 55 -31.67 17.84 4.99
N MET A 56 -31.02 17.38 6.06
CA MET A 56 -29.75 16.64 5.97
C MET A 56 -29.91 15.22 5.39
N SER A 57 -31.13 14.69 5.40
CA SER A 57 -31.44 13.39 4.81
C SER A 57 -31.69 13.50 3.30
N ASP A 58 -31.90 14.71 2.77
CA ASP A 58 -31.98 14.98 1.34
C ASP A 58 -30.63 14.76 0.65
N ASP A 59 -30.64 14.01 -0.44
CA ASP A 59 -29.40 13.59 -1.11
C ASP A 59 -28.64 14.76 -1.75
N LYS A 60 -29.31 15.84 -2.17
CA LYS A 60 -28.63 17.05 -2.69
C LYS A 60 -27.95 17.83 -1.58
N MET A 61 -28.53 17.83 -0.38
CA MET A 61 -27.93 18.45 0.80
C MET A 61 -26.74 17.65 1.31
N LYS A 62 -26.81 16.31 1.33
CA LYS A 62 -25.66 15.45 1.62
C LYS A 62 -24.53 15.67 0.64
N GLU A 63 -24.82 15.73 -0.65
CA GLU A 63 -23.82 16.00 -1.69
C GLU A 63 -23.15 17.35 -1.45
N THR A 64 -23.93 18.42 -1.22
CA THR A 64 -23.38 19.77 -0.99
C THR A 64 -22.54 19.86 0.29
N LEU A 65 -22.91 19.15 1.36
CA LEU A 65 -22.18 19.14 2.64
C LEU A 65 -20.91 18.29 2.58
N VAL A 66 -20.93 17.18 1.84
CA VAL A 66 -19.78 16.27 1.65
C VAL A 66 -18.76 16.85 0.65
N MET A 67 -19.14 17.86 -0.14
CA MET A 67 -18.28 18.45 -1.17
C MET A 67 -17.26 19.50 -0.66
N ASP A 68 -17.07 19.67 0.65
CA ASP A 68 -15.86 20.35 1.13
C ASP A 68 -14.64 19.45 0.93
N GLN A 69 -14.10 19.47 -0.30
CA GLN A 69 -12.96 18.65 -0.71
C GLN A 69 -11.76 18.78 0.22
N LYS A 70 -11.55 19.96 0.83
CA LYS A 70 -10.41 20.18 1.71
C LYS A 70 -10.61 19.43 3.02
N VAL A 71 -11.78 19.54 3.64
CA VAL A 71 -12.10 18.81 4.87
C VAL A 71 -12.12 17.30 4.62
N VAL A 72 -12.68 16.85 3.49
CA VAL A 72 -12.68 15.43 3.12
C VAL A 72 -11.26 14.91 2.89
N SER A 73 -10.43 15.63 2.13
CA SER A 73 -9.03 15.25 1.87
C SER A 73 -8.20 15.23 3.16
N ASP A 74 -8.30 16.27 3.99
CA ASP A 74 -7.58 16.36 5.26
C ASP A 74 -8.02 15.25 6.22
N THR A 75 -9.32 14.93 6.26
CA THR A 75 -9.86 13.84 7.09
C THR A 75 -9.42 12.48 6.59
N ILE A 76 -9.44 12.24 5.28
CA ILE A 76 -8.94 10.99 4.68
C ILE A 76 -7.44 10.84 4.96
N GLN A 77 -6.66 11.89 4.76
CA GLN A 77 -5.22 11.88 5.02
C GLN A 77 -4.95 11.59 6.50
N GLN A 78 -5.55 12.35 7.42
CA GLN A 78 -5.39 12.15 8.85
C GLN A 78 -5.83 10.76 9.29
N THR A 79 -6.95 10.27 8.76
CA THR A 79 -7.46 8.94 9.09
C THR A 79 -6.49 7.88 8.59
N LEU A 80 -6.10 7.91 7.32
CA LEU A 80 -5.23 6.92 6.69
C LEU A 80 -3.78 6.94 7.19
N THR A 81 -3.28 8.08 7.68
CA THR A 81 -1.93 8.19 8.26
C THR A 81 -1.90 7.99 9.77
N SER A 82 -3.06 7.83 10.42
CA SER A 82 -3.12 7.58 11.86
C SER A 82 -2.78 6.13 12.22
N GLU A 83 -2.42 5.90 13.47
CA GLU A 83 -2.24 4.55 14.02
C GLU A 83 -3.53 3.71 13.88
N ASN A 84 -4.70 4.36 14.00
CA ASN A 84 -6.00 3.72 13.79
C ASN A 84 -6.17 3.16 12.37
N ALA A 85 -5.61 3.81 11.35
CA ALA A 85 -5.62 3.24 9.99
C ALA A 85 -4.68 2.05 9.87
N THR A 86 -3.54 2.05 10.57
CA THR A 86 -2.66 0.88 10.58
C THR A 86 -3.39 -0.34 11.17
N GLU A 87 -4.12 -0.17 12.27
CA GLU A 87 -4.95 -1.23 12.85
C GLU A 87 -6.10 -1.63 11.93
N PHE A 88 -6.77 -0.66 11.30
CA PHE A 88 -7.81 -0.92 10.31
C PHE A 88 -7.29 -1.75 9.15
N TRP A 89 -6.13 -1.40 8.58
CA TRP A 89 -5.52 -2.16 7.49
C TRP A 89 -5.09 -3.55 7.96
N LYS A 90 -4.47 -3.71 9.14
CA LYS A 90 -4.13 -5.03 9.69
C LYS A 90 -5.36 -5.94 9.80
N LYS A 91 -6.47 -5.41 10.34
CA LYS A 91 -7.74 -6.14 10.45
C LYS A 91 -8.34 -6.47 9.09
N THR A 92 -8.34 -5.50 8.17
CA THR A 92 -8.92 -5.64 6.84
C THR A 92 -8.11 -6.62 5.96
N PHE A 93 -6.78 -6.60 6.04
CA PHE A 93 -5.91 -7.59 5.38
C PHE A 93 -5.98 -8.99 6.01
N SER A 94 -6.53 -9.13 7.22
CA SER A 94 -6.83 -10.44 7.81
C SER A 94 -8.10 -11.08 7.23
N ASP A 95 -8.93 -10.32 6.51
CA ASP A 95 -10.07 -10.87 5.77
C ASP A 95 -9.58 -11.52 4.47
N GLU A 96 -9.83 -12.82 4.32
CA GLU A 96 -9.39 -13.60 3.17
C GLU A 96 -9.93 -13.09 1.83
N LYS A 97 -11.17 -12.60 1.78
CA LYS A 97 -11.76 -12.08 0.54
C LYS A 97 -11.09 -10.77 0.14
N PHE A 98 -10.85 -9.90 1.12
CA PHE A 98 -10.14 -8.66 0.88
C PHE A 98 -8.69 -8.91 0.45
N ALA A 99 -7.96 -9.74 1.20
CA ALA A 99 -6.59 -10.13 0.86
C ALA A 99 -6.50 -10.78 -0.52
N GLN A 100 -7.45 -11.65 -0.88
CA GLN A 100 -7.50 -12.27 -2.21
C GLN A 100 -7.76 -11.23 -3.31
N GLY A 101 -8.66 -10.26 -3.07
CA GLY A 101 -8.93 -9.17 -4.01
C GLY A 101 -7.69 -8.33 -4.27
N ILE A 102 -6.99 -7.92 -3.20
CA ILE A 102 -5.74 -7.16 -3.31
C ILE A 102 -4.65 -7.99 -3.99
N ALA A 103 -4.42 -9.23 -3.56
CA ALA A 103 -3.40 -10.10 -4.15
C ALA A 103 -3.64 -10.34 -5.66
N LYS A 104 -4.90 -10.52 -6.08
CA LYS A 104 -5.26 -10.64 -7.50
C LYS A 104 -4.97 -9.34 -8.27
N SER A 105 -5.33 -8.20 -7.70
CA SER A 105 -5.10 -6.89 -8.33
C SER A 105 -3.62 -6.54 -8.45
N MET A 106 -2.81 -6.89 -7.44
CA MET A 106 -1.37 -6.58 -7.39
C MET A 106 -0.53 -7.63 -8.12
N ARG A 107 -1.10 -8.76 -8.54
CA ARG A 107 -0.34 -9.89 -9.11
C ARG A 107 0.56 -9.47 -10.26
N THR A 108 0.03 -8.72 -11.23
CA THR A 108 0.78 -8.31 -12.42
C THR A 108 1.96 -7.40 -12.09
N GLU A 109 1.72 -6.37 -11.27
CA GLU A 109 2.79 -5.44 -10.87
C GLU A 109 3.80 -6.10 -9.93
N ASN A 110 3.35 -6.97 -9.04
CA ASN A 110 4.24 -7.74 -8.16
C ASN A 110 5.11 -8.73 -8.96
N GLU A 111 4.55 -9.40 -9.96
CA GLU A 111 5.32 -10.26 -10.87
C GLU A 111 6.37 -9.45 -11.64
N LYS A 112 6.00 -8.28 -12.15
CA LYS A 112 6.93 -7.37 -12.84
C LYS A 112 8.04 -6.91 -11.90
N LEU A 113 7.69 -6.45 -10.69
CA LEU A 113 8.64 -6.05 -9.67
C LEU A 113 9.63 -7.18 -9.35
N LEU A 114 9.14 -8.40 -9.10
CA LEU A 114 9.99 -9.56 -8.83
C LEU A 114 10.91 -9.89 -10.00
N LYS A 115 10.43 -9.80 -11.26
CA LYS A 115 11.26 -10.01 -12.45
C LYS A 115 12.34 -8.95 -12.60
N ASP A 116 12.06 -7.72 -12.22
CA ASP A 116 13.04 -6.64 -12.29
C ASP A 116 14.04 -6.73 -11.12
N LEU A 117 13.60 -7.08 -9.91
CA LEU A 117 14.46 -7.39 -8.77
C LEU A 117 15.39 -8.57 -9.05
N MET A 118 14.96 -9.60 -9.80
CA MET A 118 15.87 -10.67 -10.20
C MET A 118 17.06 -10.21 -11.06
N LYS A 119 16.98 -9.04 -11.70
CA LYS A 119 18.07 -8.44 -12.46
C LYS A 119 18.96 -7.56 -11.58
N ASP A 120 18.47 -7.17 -10.41
CA ASP A 120 19.17 -6.32 -9.46
C ASP A 120 20.30 -7.09 -8.74
N PRO A 121 21.52 -6.52 -8.63
CA PRO A 121 22.65 -7.19 -7.98
C PRO A 121 22.44 -7.48 -6.48
N GLU A 122 21.77 -6.60 -5.74
CA GLU A 122 21.56 -6.77 -4.30
C GLU A 122 20.56 -7.90 -4.04
N TYR A 123 19.45 -7.90 -4.78
CA TYR A 123 18.46 -8.98 -4.70
C TYR A 123 19.03 -10.33 -5.12
N ARG A 124 19.87 -10.36 -6.16
CA ARG A 124 20.61 -11.57 -6.53
C ARG A 124 21.58 -12.02 -5.45
N GLY A 125 22.22 -11.09 -4.73
CA GLY A 125 23.05 -11.39 -3.57
C GLY A 125 22.28 -12.13 -2.49
N MET A 126 21.12 -11.58 -2.09
CA MET A 126 20.22 -12.23 -1.12
C MET A 126 19.75 -13.60 -1.61
N MET A 127 19.43 -13.74 -2.90
CA MET A 127 19.02 -15.03 -3.47
C MET A 127 20.14 -16.07 -3.43
N ILE A 128 21.40 -15.67 -3.63
CA ILE A 128 22.56 -16.57 -3.49
C ILE A 128 22.72 -17.05 -2.05
N GLU A 129 22.40 -16.22 -1.06
CA GLU A 129 22.39 -16.64 0.34
C GLU A 129 21.34 -17.71 0.60
N VAL A 130 20.14 -17.56 0.04
CA VAL A 130 19.10 -18.60 0.08
C VAL A 130 19.61 -19.91 -0.55
N PHE A 131 20.27 -19.86 -1.71
CA PHE A 131 20.86 -21.06 -2.32
C PHE A 131 21.96 -21.74 -1.48
N LYS A 132 22.56 -21.04 -0.52
CA LYS A 132 23.56 -21.61 0.38
C LYS A 132 22.93 -22.32 1.58
N GLU A 133 21.62 -22.28 1.74
CA GLU A 133 20.96 -23.01 2.81
C GLU A 133 21.22 -24.53 2.71
N PRO A 134 21.45 -25.23 3.83
CA PRO A 134 21.82 -26.66 3.82
C PRO A 134 20.83 -27.56 3.09
N GLU A 135 19.53 -27.23 3.13
CA GLU A 135 18.48 -28.00 2.47
C GLU A 135 18.63 -27.93 0.94
N ILE A 136 18.84 -26.72 0.41
CA ILE A 136 19.05 -26.52 -1.03
C ILE A 136 20.38 -27.12 -1.47
N GLN A 137 21.43 -27.00 -0.66
CA GLN A 137 22.71 -27.64 -0.94
C GLN A 137 22.59 -29.17 -1.01
N LYS A 138 21.75 -29.79 -0.17
CA LYS A 138 21.50 -31.23 -0.20
C LYS A 138 20.81 -31.64 -1.50
N GLU A 139 19.76 -30.94 -1.91
CA GLU A 139 19.07 -31.18 -3.18
C GLU A 139 20.04 -31.00 -4.37
N MET A 140 20.89 -29.98 -4.33
CA MET A 140 21.92 -29.78 -5.35
C MET A 140 22.97 -30.91 -5.34
N ALA A 141 23.39 -31.38 -4.17
CA ALA A 141 24.31 -32.50 -4.05
C ALA A 141 23.71 -33.82 -4.57
N ASP A 142 22.41 -34.03 -4.37
CA ASP A 142 21.72 -35.20 -4.89
C ASP A 142 21.49 -35.10 -6.41
N ALA A 143 21.25 -33.89 -6.94
CA ALA A 143 21.27 -33.63 -8.37
C ALA A 143 22.64 -33.90 -9.01
N LEU A 144 23.75 -33.57 -8.35
CA LEU A 144 25.10 -33.94 -8.82
C LEU A 144 25.39 -35.44 -8.76
N LYS A 145 24.65 -36.20 -7.94
CA LYS A 145 24.74 -37.67 -7.91
C LYS A 145 23.82 -38.35 -8.91
N SER A 146 22.99 -37.59 -9.63
CA SER A 146 22.07 -38.10 -10.66
C SER A 146 22.81 -38.88 -11.74
N LYS A 147 22.09 -39.78 -12.41
CA LYS A 147 22.68 -40.60 -13.47
C LYS A 147 23.17 -39.74 -14.63
N GLU A 148 22.39 -38.72 -14.98
CA GLU A 148 22.67 -37.75 -16.04
C GLU A 148 23.98 -37.00 -15.76
N TYR A 149 24.17 -36.53 -14.52
CA TYR A 149 25.42 -35.85 -14.15
C TYR A 149 26.60 -36.82 -14.07
N ARG A 150 26.39 -38.07 -13.64
CA ARG A 150 27.44 -39.10 -13.64
C ARG A 150 27.95 -39.41 -15.04
N GLU A 151 27.08 -39.48 -16.04
CA GLU A 151 27.49 -39.68 -17.44
C GLU A 151 28.36 -38.52 -17.93
N HIS A 152 27.97 -37.27 -17.62
CA HIS A 152 28.80 -36.10 -17.91
C HIS A 152 30.14 -36.14 -17.15
N LEU A 153 30.12 -36.50 -15.87
CA LEU A 153 31.31 -36.60 -15.04
C LEU A 153 32.26 -37.68 -15.56
N GLN A 154 31.74 -38.83 -15.97
CA GLN A 154 32.54 -39.90 -16.58
C GLN A 154 33.21 -39.41 -17.86
N LYS A 155 32.49 -38.66 -18.70
CA LYS A 155 33.06 -38.07 -19.92
C LYS A 155 34.20 -37.10 -19.60
N VAL A 156 34.01 -36.19 -18.64
CA VAL A 156 35.04 -35.22 -18.23
C VAL A 156 36.26 -35.93 -17.63
N ILE A 157 36.05 -36.99 -16.84
CA ILE A 157 37.13 -37.80 -16.29
C ILE A 157 37.90 -38.48 -17.43
N SER A 158 37.21 -39.11 -18.39
CA SER A 158 37.86 -39.73 -19.55
C SER A 158 38.68 -38.73 -20.35
N GLU A 159 38.12 -37.56 -20.68
CA GLU A 159 38.83 -36.48 -21.38
C GLU A 159 40.06 -35.98 -20.59
N THR A 160 39.94 -35.89 -19.25
CA THR A 160 41.04 -35.51 -18.37
C THR A 160 42.15 -36.56 -18.37
N LEU A 161 41.81 -37.84 -18.30
CA LEU A 161 42.78 -38.95 -18.37
C LEU A 161 43.45 -39.04 -19.76
N GLU A 162 42.72 -38.68 -20.81
CA GLU A 162 43.23 -38.67 -22.17
C GLU A 162 44.14 -37.48 -22.48
N SER A 163 44.10 -36.44 -21.63
CA SER A 163 44.95 -35.26 -21.75
C SER A 163 46.44 -35.63 -21.76
N PRO A 164 47.24 -35.11 -22.71
CA PRO A 164 48.68 -35.36 -22.78
C PRO A 164 49.39 -35.06 -21.45
N LEU A 165 49.00 -34.00 -20.76
CA LEU A 165 49.57 -33.63 -19.46
C LEU A 165 49.31 -34.68 -18.38
N PHE A 166 48.12 -35.28 -18.39
CA PHE A 166 47.77 -36.31 -17.42
C PHE A 166 48.43 -37.65 -17.75
N LYS A 167 48.48 -38.02 -19.04
CA LYS A 167 49.22 -39.20 -19.52
C LYS A 167 50.70 -39.17 -19.13
N VAL A 168 51.38 -38.03 -19.30
CA VAL A 168 52.77 -37.86 -18.90
C VAL A 168 52.92 -38.02 -17.38
N LYS A 169 52.08 -37.35 -16.59
CA LYS A 169 52.10 -37.52 -15.11
C LYS A 169 51.84 -38.95 -14.67
N MET A 170 50.93 -39.66 -15.34
CA MET A 170 50.68 -41.08 -15.07
C MET A 170 51.88 -41.95 -15.42
N GLN A 171 52.55 -41.70 -16.54
CA GLN A 171 53.78 -42.41 -16.91
C GLN A 171 54.89 -42.17 -15.89
N GLU A 172 55.10 -40.91 -15.47
CA GLU A 172 56.08 -40.57 -14.43
C GLU A 172 55.77 -41.26 -13.09
N LEU A 173 54.50 -41.32 -12.69
CA LEU A 173 54.06 -42.04 -11.48
C LEU A 173 54.31 -43.54 -11.58
N LEU A 174 54.03 -44.15 -12.73
CA LEU A 174 54.28 -45.57 -12.97
C LEU A 174 55.78 -45.89 -12.94
N LEU A 175 56.62 -45.02 -13.53
CA LEU A 175 58.08 -45.16 -13.47
C LEU A 175 58.60 -45.06 -12.04
N LYS A 176 58.15 -44.07 -11.26
CA LYS A 176 58.51 -43.95 -9.84
C LYS A 176 58.07 -45.15 -9.01
N ALA A 177 56.86 -45.65 -9.23
CA ALA A 177 56.37 -46.84 -8.54
C ALA A 177 57.20 -48.10 -8.89
N ALA A 178 57.64 -48.23 -10.14
CA ALA A 178 58.52 -49.31 -10.56
C ALA A 178 59.91 -49.20 -9.92
N GLU A 179 60.49 -48.01 -9.86
CA GLU A 179 61.77 -47.75 -9.17
C GLU A 179 61.68 -48.04 -7.66
N GLU A 180 60.58 -47.66 -6.99
CA GLU A 180 60.35 -47.97 -5.58
C GLU A 180 60.16 -49.47 -5.33
N THR A 181 59.55 -50.18 -6.28
CA THR A 181 59.37 -51.64 -6.18
C THR A 181 60.70 -52.37 -6.38
N GLN A 182 61.52 -51.94 -7.35
CA GLN A 182 62.87 -52.48 -7.56
C GLN A 182 63.77 -52.23 -6.34
N LYS A 183 63.76 -51.02 -5.78
CA LYS A 183 64.53 -50.72 -4.55
C LYS A 183 64.10 -51.59 -3.36
N LYS A 184 62.80 -51.87 -3.21
CA LYS A 184 62.27 -52.78 -2.18
C LYS A 184 62.61 -54.25 -2.44
N GLU A 185 62.81 -54.65 -3.69
CA GLU A 185 63.26 -56.01 -4.04
C GLU A 185 64.77 -56.18 -3.82
N GLU A 186 65.57 -55.14 -4.07
CA GLU A 186 67.01 -55.12 -3.75
C GLU A 186 67.26 -55.16 -2.23
N GLU A 187 66.51 -54.38 -1.43
CA GLU A 187 66.59 -54.42 0.05
C GLU A 187 66.18 -55.79 0.64
N LYS A 188 65.27 -56.53 0.00
CA LYS A 188 64.89 -57.90 0.43
C LYS A 188 65.83 -58.99 -0.08
N GLY A 189 66.65 -58.70 -1.08
CA GLY A 189 67.71 -59.59 -1.57
C GLY A 189 68.90 -59.64 -0.62
N GLU A 190 69.33 -58.48 -0.11
CA GLU A 190 70.46 -58.39 0.84
C GLU A 190 70.14 -58.98 2.22
N GLU A 191 68.88 -59.00 2.66
CA GLU A 191 68.49 -59.60 3.95
C GLU A 191 68.43 -61.14 3.93
N LYS A 192 68.58 -61.78 2.75
CA LYS A 192 68.63 -63.25 2.60
C LYS A 192 70.03 -63.81 2.33
N GLU A 193 71.04 -62.97 2.14
CA GLU A 193 72.45 -63.37 1.96
C GLU A 193 73.33 -63.12 3.21
N GLN A 194 72.75 -62.75 4.36
CA GLN A 194 73.41 -62.76 5.67
C GLN A 194 73.00 -63.95 6.54
#